data_AF-W1XQR0-F1
#
_entry.id   AF-W1XQR0-F1
#
_cell.length_a   1.000
_cell.length_b   1.000
_cell.length_c   1.000
_cell.angle_alpha   90.00
_cell.angle_beta   90.00
_cell.angle_gamma   90.00
#
_symmetry.space_group_name_H-M   'P 1'
#
loop_
_entity.id
_entity.type
_entity.pdbx_description
1 polymer ?
#
loop_
_entity_poly.entity_id
_entity_poly.type
_entity_poly.pdbx_seq_one_letter_code
_entity_poly.pdbx_strand_id
1 'polypeptide(L)' 'DDKEFITAYWADRSHDFGALRAKELESPKLKLWREELTCHIFDSDRSLRILDIGCGAGFFSIILSQLGHTVH' A
#
# COMPACT_ATOMS: atom_id res chain seq x y z
N ASP A 1 -10.38 -25.32 6.70
CA ASP A 1 -11.14 -24.12 7.10
C ASP A 1 -10.72 -22.97 6.19
N ASP A 2 -11.64 -22.08 5.77
CA ASP A 2 -11.34 -21.05 4.74
C ASP A 2 -10.21 -20.11 5.16
N LYS A 3 -10.08 -19.86 6.47
CA LYS A 3 -9.00 -19.05 7.05
C LYS A 3 -7.63 -19.68 6.83
N GLU A 4 -7.50 -20.98 7.07
CA GLU A 4 -6.24 -21.70 6.91
C GLU A 4 -5.77 -21.68 5.45
N PHE A 5 -6.71 -21.85 4.52
CA PHE A 5 -6.42 -21.76 3.09
C PHE A 5 -5.90 -20.38 2.69
N ILE A 6 -6.58 -19.30 3.11
CA ILE A 6 -6.18 -17.93 2.80
C ILE A 6 -4.79 -17.61 3.38
N THR A 7 -4.53 -18.04 4.62
CA THR A 7 -3.21 -17.84 5.25
C THR A 7 -2.12 -18.61 4.50
N ALA A 8 -2.34 -19.87 4.16
CA ALA A 8 -1.36 -20.68 3.43
C ALA A 8 -1.07 -20.10 2.03
N TYR A 9 -2.10 -19.64 1.33
CA TYR A 9 -1.95 -19.02 0.02
C TYR A 9 -1.08 -17.75 0.08
N TRP A 10 -1.34 -16.86 1.03
CA TRP A 10 -0.56 -15.63 1.17
C TRP A 10 0.85 -15.89 1.72
N ALA A 11 1.05 -16.93 2.53
CA ALA A 11 2.38 -17.33 3.00
C ALA A 11 3.30 -17.76 1.85
N ASP A 12 2.75 -18.48 0.85
CA ASP A 12 3.49 -18.88 -0.35
C ASP A 12 3.70 -17.68 -1.30
N ARG A 13 2.65 -16.90 -1.56
CA ARG A 13 2.66 -15.84 -2.57
C ARG A 13 3.33 -14.54 -2.13
N SER A 14 3.50 -14.28 -0.83
CA SER A 14 3.92 -12.97 -0.32
C SER A 14 5.26 -12.49 -0.88
N HIS A 15 6.20 -13.41 -1.13
CA HIS A 15 7.52 -13.08 -1.68
C HIS A 15 7.41 -12.44 -3.07
N ASP A 16 6.79 -13.15 -4.02
CA ASP A 16 6.66 -12.68 -5.40
C ASP A 16 5.73 -11.47 -5.50
N PHE A 17 4.70 -11.42 -4.65
CA PHE A 17 3.85 -10.25 -4.53
C PHE A 17 4.65 -9.01 -4.08
N GLY A 18 5.52 -9.14 -3.08
CA GLY A 18 6.40 -8.08 -2.62
C GLY A 18 7.35 -7.60 -3.71
N ALA A 19 8.01 -8.53 -4.42
CA ALA A 19 8.89 -8.19 -5.53
C ALA A 19 8.15 -7.45 -6.67
N LEU A 20 6.92 -7.85 -6.98
CA LEU A 20 6.08 -7.14 -7.94
C LEU A 20 5.73 -5.73 -7.46
N ARG A 21 5.31 -5.57 -6.19
CA ARG A 21 4.98 -4.25 -5.62
C ARG A 21 6.19 -3.31 -5.61
N ALA A 22 7.39 -3.82 -5.30
CA ALA A 22 8.63 -3.05 -5.35
C ALA A 22 8.90 -2.48 -6.76
N LYS A 23 8.77 -3.32 -7.81
CA LYS A 23 8.90 -2.85 -9.20
C LYS A 23 7.84 -1.80 -9.57
N GLU A 24 6.64 -1.92 -9.03
CA GLU A 24 5.59 -0.93 -9.31
C GLU A 24 5.85 0.43 -8.67
N LEU A 25 6.53 0.48 -7.52
CA LEU A 25 6.98 1.74 -6.91
C LEU A 25 7.97 2.50 -7.81
N GLU A 26 8.73 1.78 -8.63
CA GLU A 26 9.68 2.38 -9.58
C GLU A 26 9.06 2.63 -10.97
N SER A 27 7.76 2.38 -11.13
CA SER A 27 7.05 2.47 -12.40
C SER A 27 6.14 3.70 -12.47
N PRO A 28 5.63 4.05 -13.66
CA PRO A 28 4.61 5.10 -13.80
C PRO A 28 3.35 4.88 -12.95
N LYS A 29 3.08 3.63 -12.50
CA LYS A 29 1.94 3.35 -11.61
C LYS A 29 2.04 4.08 -10.28
N LEU A 30 3.25 4.34 -9.77
CA LEU A 30 3.42 5.12 -8.54
C LEU A 30 2.76 6.50 -8.67
N LYS A 31 2.97 7.17 -9.82
CA LYS A 31 2.39 8.48 -10.09
C LYS A 31 0.86 8.41 -10.13
N LEU A 32 0.31 7.44 -10.87
CA LEU A 32 -1.14 7.25 -10.98
C LEU A 32 -1.79 7.02 -9.62
N TRP A 33 -1.20 6.17 -8.77
CA TRP A 33 -1.72 5.93 -7.43
C TRP A 33 -1.62 7.15 -6.51
N ARG A 34 -0.54 7.92 -6.61
CA ARG A 34 -0.41 9.18 -5.85
C ARG A 34 -1.49 10.18 -6.24
N GLU A 35 -1.76 10.34 -7.52
CA GLU A 35 -2.82 11.22 -8.04
C GLU A 35 -4.18 10.77 -7.52
N GLU A 36 -4.52 9.49 -7.68
CA GLU A 36 -5.79 8.91 -7.20
C GLU A 36 -6.00 9.13 -5.69
N LEU A 37 -4.98 8.81 -4.87
CA LEU A 37 -5.06 8.98 -3.42
C LEU A 37 -5.20 10.46 -3.04
N THR A 38 -4.50 11.34 -3.74
CA THR A 38 -4.53 12.79 -3.45
C THR A 38 -5.87 13.41 -3.81
N CYS A 39 -6.49 12.99 -4.90
CA CYS A 39 -7.79 13.47 -5.32
C CYS A 39 -8.93 13.06 -4.38
N HIS A 40 -8.76 12.00 -3.58
CA HIS A 40 -9.85 11.41 -2.79
C HIS A 40 -9.66 11.47 -1.28
N ILE A 41 -8.43 11.57 -0.77
CA ILE A 41 -8.14 11.45 0.66
C ILE A 41 -7.70 12.80 1.25
N PHE A 42 -7.13 13.70 0.45
CA PHE A 42 -6.48 14.91 0.94
C PHE A 42 -7.27 16.17 0.59
N ASP A 43 -8.39 16.37 1.28
CA ASP A 43 -9.17 17.62 1.22
C ASP A 43 -8.55 18.76 2.07
N SER A 44 -7.35 18.57 2.61
CA SER A 44 -6.68 19.56 3.47
C SER A 44 -5.17 19.38 3.47
N ASP A 45 -4.42 20.48 3.65
CA ASP A 45 -2.95 20.50 3.71
C ASP A 45 -2.36 19.88 4.99
N ARG A 46 -3.16 19.14 5.78
CA ARG A 46 -2.72 18.58 7.06
C ARG A 46 -2.17 17.16 6.89
N SER A 47 -1.13 16.84 7.65
CA SER A 47 -0.67 15.45 7.79
C SER A 47 -1.71 14.61 8.56
N LEU A 48 -2.06 13.44 8.00
CA LEU A 48 -2.99 12.49 8.60
C LEU A 48 -2.23 11.39 9.36
N ARG A 49 -2.93 10.77 10.33
CA ARG A 49 -2.53 9.49 10.91
C ARG A 49 -3.45 8.40 10.35
N ILE A 50 -2.88 7.44 9.64
CA ILE A 50 -3.60 6.44 8.85
C ILE A 50 -3.28 5.04 9.38
N LEU A 51 -4.30 4.18 9.48
CA LEU A 51 -4.14 2.74 9.75
C LEU A 51 -4.37 1.96 8.44
N ASP A 52 -3.35 1.25 7.96
CA ASP A 52 -3.40 0.49 6.70
C ASP A 52 -3.67 -1.00 6.96
N ILE A 53 -4.95 -1.38 6.99
CA ILE A 53 -5.36 -2.75 7.31
C ILE A 53 -5.16 -3.65 6.08
N GLY A 54 -4.38 -4.72 6.25
CA GLY A 54 -4.07 -5.64 5.15
C GLY A 54 -3.02 -5.07 4.19
N CYS A 55 -2.08 -4.25 4.70
CA CYS A 55 -1.10 -3.54 3.89
C CYS A 55 -0.17 -4.44 3.05
N GLY A 56 -0.14 -5.75 3.32
CA GLY A 56 0.65 -6.72 2.57
C GLY A 56 2.14 -6.32 2.55
N ALA A 57 2.66 -6.01 1.35
CA ALA A 57 4.04 -5.56 1.17
C ALA A 57 4.26 -4.06 1.49
N GLY A 58 3.26 -3.36 2.03
CA GLY A 58 3.34 -1.95 2.43
C GLY A 58 3.27 -0.95 1.28
N PHE A 59 2.76 -1.35 0.11
CA PHE A 59 2.78 -0.51 -1.10
C PHE A 59 2.12 0.86 -0.87
N PHE A 60 0.89 0.88 -0.35
CA PHE A 60 0.21 2.14 -0.05
C PHE A 60 0.78 2.83 1.18
N SER A 61 1.20 2.08 2.20
CA SER A 61 1.84 2.66 3.39
C SER A 61 3.09 3.48 3.02
N ILE A 62 3.90 2.99 2.08
CA ILE A 62 5.07 3.71 1.54
C ILE A 62 4.62 4.98 0.81
N ILE A 63 3.65 4.88 -0.09
CA ILE A 63 3.16 6.02 -0.88
C ILE A 63 2.62 7.12 0.04
N LEU A 64 1.75 6.75 0.99
CA LEU A 64 1.13 7.67 1.94
C LEU A 64 2.16 8.31 2.88
N SER A 65 3.18 7.55 3.31
CA SER A 65 4.29 8.09 4.09
C SER A 65 5.13 9.10 3.30
N GLN A 66 5.38 8.83 2.01
CA GLN A 66 6.08 9.77 1.11
C GLN A 66 5.28 11.05 0.84
N LEU A 67 3.95 11.00 0.94
CA LEU A 67 3.07 12.16 0.87
C LEU A 67 3.00 12.95 2.20
N GLY A 68 3.78 12.53 3.21
CA GLY A 68 3.92 13.26 4.48
C GLY A 68 2.93 12.83 5.56
N HIS A 69 2.25 11.70 5.40
CA HIS A 69 1.38 11.14 6.44
C HIS A 69 2.11 10.20 7.38
N THR A 70 1.58 10.04 8.58
CA THR A 70 2.02 8.98 9.50
C THR A 70 1.15 7.76 9.26
N VAL A 71 1.75 6.62 8.92
CA VAL A 71 1.01 5.38 8.66
C VAL A 71 1.41 4.31 9.67
N HIS A 72 0.42 3.57 10.17
CA HIS A 72 0.55 2.46 11.11
C HIS A 72 -0.01 1.17 10.51
#